data_AF-A0A239ARQ0-F1
#
_entry.id   AF-A0A239ARQ0-F1
#
_cell.length_a   1.000
_cell.length_b   1.000
_cell.length_c   1.000
_cell.angle_alpha   90.00
_cell.angle_beta   90.00
_cell.angle_gamma   90.00
#
_symmetry.space_group_name_H-M   'P 1'
#
loop_
_entity.id
_entity.type
_entity.pdbx_description
1 polymer ?
#
loop_
_entity_poly.entity_id
_entity_poly.type
_entity_poly.pdbx_seq_one_letter_code
_entity_poly.pdbx_strand_id
1 'polypeptide(L)'
;MITQVDDGATERGVWPTSSSSAPRVMAMMLDALDLRPGMRVLEIGTGTGYNAALLAELTGAENVTTVEVDASLADHARRALKRAGYPVIVITDDGMLGHPDHAPYDRIMATAAVREVPYAWVQQVRPGGLILVPWVASFHPDEPLAVLSVGRDGTAEGRFGLPAWFMPMRSHRLQQQTIRETGERWAAAGEPEASRYGVTVTPAGQRIWLDSPDNRIL
;
A
#
# COMPACT_ATOMS: atom_id res chain seq x y z
N MET A 1 -0.60 6.46 15.70
CA MET A 1 -1.08 5.88 16.99
C MET A 1 -1.22 4.39 16.82
N ILE A 2 -0.59 3.56 17.66
CA ILE A 2 -0.71 2.09 17.58
C ILE A 2 -2.14 1.69 17.95
N THR A 3 -2.73 0.81 17.13
CA THR A 3 -4.12 0.32 17.30
C THR A 3 -4.17 -1.19 17.55
N GLN A 4 -3.11 -1.92 17.19
CA GLN A 4 -2.98 -3.35 17.46
C GLN A 4 -1.49 -3.73 17.66
N VAL A 5 -1.25 -4.72 18.52
CA VAL A 5 0.05 -5.32 18.79
C VAL A 5 -0.05 -6.84 18.66
N ASP A 6 1.04 -7.49 18.26
CA ASP A 6 1.18 -8.95 18.12
C ASP A 6 -0.02 -9.63 17.41
N ASP A 7 -0.51 -9.02 16.31
CA ASP A 7 -1.63 -9.50 15.51
C ASP A 7 -2.94 -9.71 16.30
N GLY A 8 -3.11 -8.98 17.41
CA GLY A 8 -4.28 -9.07 18.27
C GLY A 8 -4.28 -10.30 19.18
N ALA A 9 -3.19 -11.07 19.23
CA ALA A 9 -3.05 -12.20 20.15
C ALA A 9 -2.98 -11.76 21.61
N THR A 10 -2.59 -10.52 21.87
CA THR A 10 -2.49 -9.95 23.22
C THR A 10 -2.90 -8.47 23.24
N GLU A 11 -3.35 -7.98 24.41
CA GLU A 11 -3.62 -6.54 24.61
C GLU A 11 -2.36 -5.72 24.95
N ARG A 12 -1.29 -6.39 25.39
CA ARG A 12 -0.01 -5.81 25.80
C ARG A 12 1.14 -6.54 25.13
N GLY A 13 1.21 -6.37 23.81
CA GLY A 13 2.26 -6.90 22.97
C GLY A 13 3.43 -5.95 22.80
N VAL A 14 4.51 -6.46 22.20
CA VAL A 14 5.74 -5.69 21.96
C VAL A 14 5.81 -5.20 20.52
N TRP A 15 5.25 -5.95 19.56
CA TRP A 15 5.36 -5.63 18.15
C TRP A 15 4.08 -4.95 17.65
N PRO A 16 4.14 -3.66 17.26
CA PRO A 16 3.00 -3.02 16.63
C PRO A 16 2.69 -3.69 15.29
N THR A 17 1.42 -3.98 15.06
CA THR A 17 0.93 -4.69 13.86
C THR A 17 -0.19 -3.95 13.14
N SER A 18 -0.80 -2.96 13.79
CA SER A 18 -1.68 -1.97 13.17
C SER A 18 -1.49 -0.61 13.83
N SER A 19 -1.65 0.45 13.04
CA SER A 19 -1.64 1.81 13.55
C SER A 19 -2.50 2.72 12.70
N SER A 20 -3.03 3.78 13.30
CA SER A 20 -3.53 4.93 12.55
C SER A 20 -2.35 5.79 12.11
N SER A 21 -2.14 5.88 10.78
CA SER A 21 -1.06 6.63 10.16
C SER A 21 -1.18 8.13 10.42
N ALA A 22 -0.04 8.83 10.37
CA ALA A 22 -0.02 10.27 10.59
C ALA A 22 -0.83 10.99 9.50
N PRO A 23 -1.73 11.95 9.85
CA PRO A 23 -2.57 12.64 8.88
C PRO A 23 -1.80 13.31 7.74
N ARG A 24 -0.59 13.82 8.02
CA ARG A 24 0.30 14.40 7.00
C ARG A 24 0.72 13.38 5.93
N VAL A 25 1.03 12.15 6.33
CA VAL A 25 1.42 11.08 5.39
C VAL A 25 0.22 10.67 4.53
N MET A 26 -0.97 10.55 5.15
CA MET A 26 -2.21 10.28 4.41
C MET A 26 -2.47 11.37 3.36
N ALA A 27 -2.41 12.65 3.74
CA ALA A 27 -2.62 13.76 2.80
C ALA A 27 -1.63 13.71 1.62
N MET A 28 -0.36 13.39 1.86
CA MET A 28 0.64 13.23 0.80
C MET A 28 0.33 12.06 -0.14
N MET A 29 -0.14 10.93 0.38
CA MET A 29 -0.51 9.77 -0.44
C MET A 29 -1.76 10.04 -1.28
N LEU A 30 -2.76 10.72 -0.70
CA LEU A 30 -3.98 11.12 -1.41
C LEU A 30 -3.67 12.09 -2.56
N ASP A 31 -2.76 13.04 -2.35
CA ASP A 31 -2.28 13.97 -3.39
C ASP A 31 -1.51 13.25 -4.49
N ALA A 32 -0.60 12.33 -4.11
CA ALA A 32 0.19 11.53 -5.06
C ALA A 32 -0.66 10.60 -5.94
N LEU A 33 -1.85 10.20 -5.47
CA LEU A 33 -2.80 9.43 -6.26
C LEU A 33 -3.67 10.29 -7.18
N ASP A 34 -3.61 11.62 -7.14
CA ASP A 34 -4.43 12.49 -8.00
C ASP A 34 -5.92 12.06 -7.99
N LEU A 35 -6.48 11.95 -6.78
CA LEU A 35 -7.86 11.51 -6.57
C LEU A 35 -8.86 12.56 -7.06
N ARG A 36 -9.90 12.10 -7.76
CA ARG A 36 -10.95 12.96 -8.32
C ARG A 36 -12.34 12.41 -8.01
N PRO A 37 -13.38 13.26 -7.93
CA PRO A 37 -14.76 12.83 -7.78
C PRO A 37 -15.15 11.76 -8.81
N GLY A 38 -15.83 10.71 -8.37
CA GLY A 38 -16.29 9.60 -9.21
C GLY A 38 -15.25 8.53 -9.52
N MET A 39 -13.99 8.69 -9.09
CA MET A 39 -12.99 7.63 -9.23
C MET A 39 -13.29 6.45 -8.29
N ARG A 40 -13.22 5.23 -8.83
CA ARG A 40 -13.31 4.02 -8.02
C ARG A 40 -11.97 3.68 -7.38
N VAL A 41 -11.97 3.55 -6.06
CA VAL A 41 -10.76 3.35 -5.27
C VAL A 41 -10.86 2.06 -4.45
N LEU A 42 -9.77 1.28 -4.48
CA LEU A 42 -9.54 0.21 -3.53
C LEU A 42 -8.48 0.65 -2.52
N GLU A 43 -8.81 0.58 -1.23
CA GLU A 43 -7.85 0.67 -0.14
C GLU A 43 -7.52 -0.73 0.39
N ILE A 44 -6.23 -1.02 0.57
CA ILE A 44 -5.72 -2.23 1.21
C ILE A 44 -5.17 -1.87 2.58
N GLY A 45 -5.81 -2.37 3.64
CA GLY A 45 -5.50 -2.06 5.04
C GLY A 45 -6.46 -1.04 5.65
N THR A 46 -7.71 -1.43 5.89
CA THR A 46 -8.72 -0.50 6.44
C THR A 46 -8.33 0.09 7.79
N GLY A 47 -7.77 -0.72 8.70
CA GLY A 47 -7.39 -0.30 10.04
C GLY A 47 -8.55 0.36 10.80
N THR A 48 -8.46 1.66 11.05
CA THR A 48 -9.50 2.43 11.76
C THR A 48 -10.69 2.83 10.87
N GLY A 49 -10.54 2.75 9.55
CA GLY A 49 -11.49 3.31 8.58
C GLY A 49 -11.34 4.83 8.37
N TYR A 50 -10.37 5.49 9.02
CA TYR A 50 -10.17 6.93 8.88
C TYR A 50 -9.83 7.33 7.44
N ASN A 51 -8.88 6.64 6.81
CA ASN A 51 -8.47 6.98 5.47
C ASN A 51 -9.55 6.58 4.43
N ALA A 52 -10.26 5.48 4.63
CA ALA A 52 -11.46 5.14 3.86
C ALA A 52 -12.50 6.28 3.85
N ALA A 53 -12.69 6.99 4.97
CA ALA A 53 -13.57 8.15 5.04
C ALA A 53 -13.03 9.35 4.23
N LEU A 54 -11.71 9.60 4.27
CA LEU A 54 -11.08 10.65 3.44
C LEU A 54 -11.21 10.35 1.95
N LEU A 55 -11.02 9.09 1.55
CA LEU A 55 -11.26 8.64 0.18
C LEU A 55 -12.72 8.91 -0.21
N ALA A 56 -13.67 8.57 0.66
CA ALA A 56 -15.10 8.78 0.42
C ALA A 56 -15.46 10.26 0.23
N GLU A 57 -14.87 11.17 1.00
CA GLU A 57 -15.04 12.62 0.82
C GLU A 57 -14.51 13.10 -0.55
N LEU A 58 -13.39 12.53 -1.02
CA LEU A 58 -12.76 12.96 -2.27
C LEU A 58 -13.41 12.37 -3.52
N THR A 59 -13.88 11.12 -3.45
CA THR A 59 -14.32 10.36 -4.62
C THR A 59 -15.80 10.01 -4.63
N GLY A 60 -16.51 10.16 -3.50
CA GLY A 60 -17.85 9.63 -3.26
C GLY A 60 -17.77 8.26 -2.57
N ALA A 61 -18.56 8.07 -1.51
CA ALA A 61 -18.50 6.89 -0.64
C ALA A 61 -18.83 5.58 -1.37
N GLU A 62 -19.73 5.63 -2.36
CA GLU A 62 -20.12 4.52 -3.21
C GLU A 62 -18.98 4.03 -4.12
N ASN A 63 -17.95 4.85 -4.30
CA ASN A 63 -16.80 4.54 -5.14
C ASN A 63 -15.62 3.97 -4.35
N VAL A 64 -15.73 3.85 -3.02
CA VAL A 64 -14.66 3.34 -2.16
C VAL A 64 -14.95 1.93 -1.68
N THR A 65 -14.00 1.04 -1.90
CA THR A 65 -13.93 -0.28 -1.26
C THR A 65 -12.66 -0.34 -0.44
N THR A 66 -12.72 -0.90 0.78
CA THR A 66 -11.55 -1.08 1.64
C THR A 66 -11.50 -2.51 2.17
N VAL A 67 -10.30 -3.11 2.20
CA VAL A 67 -10.07 -4.50 2.59
C VAL A 67 -9.21 -4.56 3.85
N GLU A 68 -9.63 -5.37 4.82
CA GLU A 68 -8.91 -5.61 6.07
C GLU A 68 -8.84 -7.11 6.37
N VAL A 69 -7.64 -7.61 6.66
CA VAL A 69 -7.38 -9.03 6.91
C VAL A 69 -7.83 -9.44 8.31
N ASP A 70 -7.82 -8.51 9.26
CA ASP A 70 -8.25 -8.75 10.64
C ASP A 70 -9.74 -8.48 10.83
N ALA A 71 -10.51 -9.53 11.11
CA ALA A 71 -11.96 -9.44 11.26
C ALA A 71 -12.40 -8.45 12.36
N SER A 72 -11.64 -8.34 13.46
CA SER A 72 -11.97 -7.42 14.56
C SER A 72 -11.77 -5.97 14.15
N LEU A 73 -10.68 -5.68 13.44
CA LEU A 73 -10.42 -4.33 12.90
C LEU A 73 -11.45 -3.97 11.82
N ALA A 74 -11.79 -4.90 10.92
CA ALA A 74 -12.80 -4.68 9.90
C ALA A 74 -14.16 -4.32 10.52
N ASP A 75 -14.59 -5.06 11.54
CA ASP A 75 -15.84 -4.79 12.26
C ASP A 75 -15.80 -3.46 13.03
N HIS A 76 -14.65 -3.11 13.60
CA HIS A 76 -14.45 -1.80 14.20
C HIS A 76 -14.63 -0.69 13.16
N ALA A 77 -13.95 -0.79 12.02
CA ALA A 77 -14.01 0.18 10.94
C ALA A 77 -15.43 0.35 10.39
N ARG A 78 -16.15 -0.76 10.15
CA ARG A 78 -17.58 -0.72 9.75
C ARG A 78 -18.43 0.11 10.70
N ARG A 79 -18.27 -0.10 12.01
CA ARG A 79 -19.01 0.68 13.02
C ARG A 79 -18.58 2.15 13.05
N ALA A 80 -17.29 2.42 12.92
CA ALA A 80 -16.76 3.78 12.91
C ALA A 80 -17.28 4.58 11.70
N LEU A 81 -17.13 4.02 10.50
CA LEU A 81 -17.61 4.60 9.24
C LEU A 81 -19.12 4.83 9.26
N LYS A 82 -19.91 3.84 9.69
CA LYS A 82 -21.37 3.98 9.83
C LYS A 82 -21.75 5.12 10.78
N ARG A 83 -21.11 5.23 11.94
CA ARG A 83 -21.38 6.32 12.90
C ARG A 83 -21.00 7.69 12.35
N ALA A 84 -19.96 7.75 11.54
CA ALA A 84 -19.50 8.98 10.89
C ALA A 84 -20.31 9.34 9.63
N GLY A 85 -21.26 8.50 9.20
CA GLY A 85 -22.12 8.76 8.05
C GLY A 85 -21.53 8.33 6.70
N TYR A 86 -20.47 7.52 6.70
CA TYR A 86 -19.81 7.04 5.49
C TYR A 86 -20.22 5.58 5.19
N PRO A 87 -21.06 5.32 4.18
CA PRO A 87 -21.48 3.97 3.80
C PRO A 87 -20.41 3.25 2.93
N VAL A 88 -19.13 3.38 3.30
CA VAL A 88 -18.03 2.74 2.58
C VAL A 88 -18.09 1.22 2.77
N ILE A 89 -17.81 0.49 1.69
CA ILE A 89 -17.80 -0.97 1.69
C ILE A 89 -16.50 -1.46 2.33
N VAL A 90 -16.62 -2.15 3.47
CA VAL A 90 -15.50 -2.77 4.19
C VAL A 90 -15.56 -4.29 4.02
N ILE A 91 -14.54 -4.86 3.40
CA ILE A 91 -14.38 -6.29 3.14
C ILE A 91 -13.41 -6.89 4.17
N THR A 92 -13.76 -8.05 4.72
CA THR A 92 -12.85 -8.82 5.58
C THR A 92 -12.24 -9.95 4.76
N ASP A 93 -11.03 -9.74 4.23
CA ASP A 93 -10.35 -10.70 3.36
C ASP A 93 -8.84 -10.38 3.24
N ASP A 94 -8.10 -11.23 2.54
CA ASP A 94 -6.70 -10.98 2.21
C ASP A 94 -6.57 -9.90 1.11
N GLY A 95 -6.08 -8.73 1.52
CA GLY A 95 -5.81 -7.61 0.62
C GLY A 95 -4.84 -7.92 -0.51
N MET A 96 -4.03 -8.98 -0.43
CA MET A 96 -3.17 -9.44 -1.52
C MET A 96 -3.97 -9.82 -2.77
N LEU A 97 -5.20 -10.28 -2.59
CA LEU A 97 -6.11 -10.68 -3.67
C LEU A 97 -6.83 -9.47 -4.29
N GLY A 98 -6.69 -8.29 -3.70
CA GLY A 98 -7.51 -7.12 -4.04
C GLY A 98 -8.99 -7.37 -3.74
N HIS A 99 -9.88 -6.87 -4.60
CA HIS A 99 -11.30 -7.20 -4.55
C HIS A 99 -11.90 -7.16 -5.97
N PRO A 100 -11.91 -8.30 -6.69
CA PRO A 100 -12.26 -8.32 -8.12
C PRO A 100 -13.71 -7.93 -8.42
N ASP A 101 -14.65 -8.12 -7.48
CA ASP A 101 -16.08 -7.90 -7.71
C ASP A 101 -16.42 -6.43 -8.00
N HIS A 102 -15.59 -5.48 -7.55
CA HIS A 102 -15.74 -4.04 -7.87
C HIS A 102 -14.68 -3.52 -8.82
N ALA A 103 -13.79 -4.37 -9.35
CA ALA A 103 -12.89 -3.98 -10.41
C ALA A 103 -13.68 -3.56 -11.68
N PRO A 104 -13.10 -2.76 -12.59
CA PRO A 104 -11.78 -2.15 -12.48
C PRO A 104 -11.77 -0.91 -11.57
N TYR A 105 -10.62 -0.65 -10.96
CA TYR A 105 -10.34 0.53 -10.15
C TYR A 105 -9.59 1.60 -10.94
N ASP A 106 -9.86 2.87 -10.62
CA ASP A 106 -9.04 4.00 -11.05
C ASP A 106 -7.74 4.09 -10.25
N ARG A 107 -7.82 3.76 -8.96
CA ARG A 107 -6.74 3.85 -7.98
C ARG A 107 -6.76 2.66 -7.05
N ILE A 108 -5.58 2.14 -6.72
CA ILE A 108 -5.37 1.26 -5.58
C ILE A 108 -4.39 1.95 -4.64
N MET A 109 -4.70 1.95 -3.34
CA MET A 109 -3.81 2.43 -2.30
C MET A 109 -3.60 1.37 -1.24
N ALA A 110 -2.35 1.04 -0.94
CA ALA A 110 -2.02 0.24 0.22
C ALA A 110 -1.58 1.13 1.39
N THR A 111 -2.10 0.85 2.57
CA THR A 111 -1.70 1.45 3.86
C THR A 111 -0.98 0.42 4.74
N ALA A 112 -0.41 -0.61 4.10
CA ALA A 112 0.48 -1.60 4.68
C ALA A 112 1.65 -1.87 3.70
N ALA A 113 2.86 -1.99 4.22
CA ALA A 113 4.06 -2.09 3.39
C ALA A 113 4.20 -3.47 2.73
N VAL A 114 4.75 -3.50 1.52
CA VAL A 114 4.98 -4.72 0.75
C VAL A 114 6.45 -4.92 0.38
N ARG A 115 6.83 -6.18 0.15
CA ARG A 115 8.10 -6.55 -0.51
C ARG A 115 7.97 -6.68 -2.02
N GLU A 116 6.76 -6.87 -2.51
CA GLU A 116 6.40 -6.95 -3.92
C GLU A 116 4.94 -6.55 -4.10
N VAL A 117 4.62 -5.95 -5.24
CA VAL A 117 3.24 -5.60 -5.61
C VAL A 117 2.54 -6.87 -6.09
N PRO A 118 1.43 -7.29 -5.46
CA PRO A 118 0.65 -8.41 -5.95
C PRO A 118 0.14 -8.13 -7.36
N TYR A 119 0.37 -9.05 -8.30
CA TYR A 119 -0.08 -8.85 -9.68
C TYR A 119 -1.61 -8.74 -9.78
N ALA A 120 -2.36 -9.33 -8.83
CA ALA A 120 -3.80 -9.17 -8.71
C ALA A 120 -4.23 -7.69 -8.63
N TRP A 121 -3.42 -6.82 -8.00
CA TRP A 121 -3.71 -5.38 -7.96
C TRP A 121 -3.60 -4.78 -9.36
N VAL A 122 -2.53 -5.08 -10.09
CA VAL A 122 -2.33 -4.61 -11.47
C VAL A 122 -3.47 -5.04 -12.38
N GLN A 123 -3.93 -6.28 -12.26
CA GLN A 123 -5.06 -6.81 -13.05
C GLN A 123 -6.39 -6.11 -12.76
N GLN A 124 -6.54 -5.54 -11.57
CA GLN A 124 -7.78 -4.89 -11.15
C GLN A 124 -7.76 -3.37 -11.39
N VAL A 125 -6.65 -2.79 -11.85
CA VAL A 125 -6.58 -1.37 -12.22
C VAL A 125 -6.80 -1.19 -13.71
N ARG A 126 -7.63 -0.20 -14.09
CA ARG A 126 -7.81 0.13 -15.50
C ARG A 126 -6.51 0.70 -16.10
N PRO A 127 -6.31 0.59 -17.43
CA PRO A 127 -5.23 1.31 -18.08
C PRO A 127 -5.28 2.83 -17.79
N GLY A 128 -4.12 3.41 -17.46
CA GLY A 128 -3.95 4.78 -16.98
C GLY A 128 -4.37 5.02 -15.53
N GLY A 129 -4.73 3.97 -14.79
CA GLY A 129 -4.93 4.03 -13.34
C GLY A 129 -3.60 3.95 -12.58
N LEU A 130 -3.66 4.23 -11.27
CA LEU A 130 -2.47 4.31 -10.41
C LEU A 130 -2.54 3.31 -9.25
N ILE A 131 -1.39 2.80 -8.85
CA ILE A 131 -1.20 2.02 -7.62
C ILE A 131 -0.20 2.78 -6.75
N LEU A 132 -0.59 3.13 -5.52
CA LEU A 132 0.33 3.67 -4.52
C LEU A 132 0.57 2.64 -3.43
N VAL A 133 1.84 2.40 -3.11
CA VAL A 133 2.22 1.34 -2.18
C VAL A 133 3.48 1.68 -1.39
N PRO A 134 3.48 1.55 -0.05
CA PRO A 134 4.68 1.59 0.76
C PRO A 134 5.50 0.32 0.65
N TRP A 135 6.82 0.45 0.75
CA TRP A 135 7.76 -0.66 0.62
C TRP A 135 8.44 -1.00 1.94
N VAL A 136 8.70 -2.28 2.19
CA VAL A 136 9.55 -2.72 3.30
C VAL A 136 11.03 -2.51 2.96
N ALA A 137 11.93 -2.50 3.95
CA ALA A 137 13.38 -2.34 3.78
C ALA A 137 14.07 -3.55 3.09
N SER A 138 13.65 -3.88 1.87
CA SER A 138 14.14 -4.99 1.05
C SER A 138 15.21 -4.58 0.04
N PHE A 139 15.26 -3.30 -0.33
CA PHE A 139 16.27 -2.76 -1.27
C PHE A 139 16.82 -1.39 -0.86
N HIS A 140 16.08 -0.64 -0.04
CA HIS A 140 16.43 0.70 0.44
C HIS A 140 16.06 0.82 1.93
N PRO A 141 16.90 1.44 2.78
CA PRO A 141 16.65 1.51 4.22
C PRO A 141 15.46 2.40 4.60
N ASP A 142 15.13 3.39 3.77
CA ASP A 142 14.12 4.40 4.09
C ASP A 142 12.65 3.98 3.87
N GLU A 143 12.38 2.72 3.50
CA GLU A 143 11.01 2.21 3.29
C GLU A 143 10.15 3.14 2.40
N PRO A 144 10.58 3.38 1.15
CA PRO A 144 9.96 4.42 0.32
C PRO A 144 8.57 4.02 -0.20
N LEU A 145 7.76 5.04 -0.52
CA LEU A 145 6.53 4.87 -1.30
C LEU A 145 6.87 4.70 -2.79
N ALA A 146 6.11 3.86 -3.49
CA ALA A 146 6.07 3.83 -4.95
C ALA A 146 4.69 4.25 -5.46
N VAL A 147 4.67 4.96 -6.59
CA VAL A 147 3.45 5.21 -7.38
C VAL A 147 3.67 4.63 -8.77
N LEU A 148 2.86 3.64 -9.14
CA LEU A 148 2.94 2.93 -10.40
C LEU A 148 1.76 3.31 -11.30
N SER A 149 2.04 3.57 -12.57
CA SER A 149 1.02 3.73 -13.61
C SER A 149 0.81 2.40 -14.32
N VAL A 150 -0.46 2.03 -14.54
CA VAL A 150 -0.83 0.77 -15.19
C VAL A 150 -1.05 0.99 -16.70
N GLY A 151 -0.25 0.31 -17.52
CA GLY A 151 -0.31 0.31 -18.97
C GLY A 151 -1.45 -0.54 -19.53
N ARG A 152 -1.72 -0.38 -20.83
CA ARG A 152 -2.72 -1.21 -21.55
C ARG A 152 -2.29 -2.66 -21.76
N ASP A 153 -1.00 -2.92 -21.64
CA ASP A 153 -0.36 -4.22 -21.77
C ASP A 153 -0.34 -5.03 -20.46
N GLY A 154 -0.90 -4.48 -19.38
CA GLY A 154 -0.87 -5.10 -18.05
C GLY A 154 0.46 -4.91 -17.31
N THR A 155 1.34 -4.04 -17.82
CA THR A 155 2.55 -3.63 -17.09
C THR A 155 2.22 -2.47 -16.14
N ALA A 156 2.64 -2.56 -14.89
CA ALA A 156 2.66 -1.42 -13.98
C ALA A 156 4.10 -0.95 -13.77
N GLU A 157 4.37 0.35 -13.92
CA GLU A 157 5.71 0.91 -13.74
C GLU A 157 5.68 2.22 -12.97
N GLY A 158 6.65 2.40 -12.09
CA GLY A 158 6.72 3.57 -11.21
C GLY A 158 8.11 3.81 -10.65
N ARG A 159 8.27 4.95 -9.98
CA ARG A 159 9.46 5.29 -9.20
C ARG A 159 9.16 5.27 -7.72
N PHE A 160 10.20 5.00 -6.94
CA PHE A 160 10.17 5.20 -5.51
C PHE A 160 10.37 6.68 -5.19
N GLY A 161 9.76 7.14 -4.12
CA GLY A 161 9.76 8.55 -3.74
C GLY A 161 10.03 8.72 -2.26
N LEU A 162 9.13 9.45 -1.60
CA LEU A 162 9.32 9.87 -0.22
C LEU A 162 9.31 8.68 0.75
N PRO A 163 10.11 8.76 1.83
CA PRO A 163 10.10 7.76 2.89
C PRO A 163 8.73 7.72 3.57
N ALA A 164 8.17 6.54 3.75
CA ALA A 164 6.96 6.37 4.55
C ALA A 164 6.95 5.03 5.27
N TRP A 165 7.06 5.10 6.58
CA TRP A 165 7.12 3.95 7.46
C TRP A 165 5.71 3.41 7.68
N PHE A 166 5.47 2.21 7.18
CA PHE A 166 4.20 1.50 7.31
C PHE A 166 4.43 0.11 7.90
N MET A 167 3.44 -0.38 8.64
CA MET A 167 3.46 -1.75 9.13
C MET A 167 3.46 -2.70 7.91
N PRO A 168 4.36 -3.70 7.83
CA PRO A 168 4.34 -4.66 6.74
C PRO A 168 3.07 -5.50 6.77
N MET A 169 2.54 -5.84 5.59
CA MET A 169 1.55 -6.92 5.48
C MET A 169 2.11 -8.19 6.14
N ARG A 170 1.25 -9.00 6.75
CA ARG A 170 1.67 -10.16 7.57
C ARG A 170 2.63 -11.10 6.82
N SER A 171 2.32 -11.41 5.57
CA SER A 171 3.15 -12.25 4.68
C SER A 171 4.42 -11.56 4.14
N HIS A 172 4.54 -10.24 4.30
CA HIS A 172 5.60 -9.41 3.71
C HIS A 172 6.62 -8.91 4.75
N ARG A 173 6.50 -9.35 6.01
CA ARG A 173 7.45 -9.04 7.08
C ARG A 173 8.84 -9.60 6.74
N LEU A 174 9.86 -8.77 6.91
CA LEU A 174 11.25 -9.16 6.75
C LEU A 174 11.87 -9.60 8.08
N GLN A 175 12.85 -10.50 8.00
CA GLN A 175 13.70 -10.83 9.13
C GLN A 175 14.71 -9.70 9.37
N GLN A 176 15.10 -9.48 10.63
CA GLN A 176 16.06 -8.44 11.00
C GLN A 176 17.41 -8.57 10.26
N GLN A 177 17.84 -9.81 10.01
CA GLN A 177 19.04 -10.07 9.23
C GLN A 177 18.90 -9.54 7.79
N THR A 178 17.76 -9.78 7.14
CA THR A 178 17.49 -9.28 5.78
C THR A 178 17.54 -7.76 5.72
N ILE A 179 16.95 -7.07 6.72
CA ILE A 179 16.96 -5.61 6.79
C ILE A 179 18.40 -5.08 6.90
N ARG A 180 19.23 -5.71 7.74
CA ARG A 180 20.64 -5.35 7.90
C ARG A 180 21.43 -5.53 6.60
N GLU A 181 21.26 -6.68 5.94
CA GLU A 181 21.91 -6.98 4.67
C GLU A 181 21.48 -6.00 3.56
N THR A 182 20.21 -5.56 3.55
CA THR A 182 19.73 -4.50 2.65
C THR A 182 20.52 -3.21 2.86
N GLY A 183 20.67 -2.77 4.11
CA GLY A 183 21.41 -1.55 4.43
C GLY A 183 22.88 -1.63 4.01
N GLU A 184 23.54 -2.77 4.25
CA GLU A 184 24.92 -3.01 3.84
C GLU A 184 25.08 -2.96 2.30
N ARG A 185 24.16 -3.58 1.55
CA ARG A 185 24.17 -3.55 0.07
C ARG A 185 23.92 -2.15 -0.48
N TRP A 186 22.97 -1.41 0.09
CA TRP A 186 22.67 -0.03 -0.30
C TRP A 186 23.88 0.90 -0.05
N ALA A 187 24.52 0.78 1.12
CA ALA A 187 25.73 1.55 1.43
C ALA A 187 26.89 1.22 0.47
N ALA A 188 27.09 -0.08 0.18
CA ALA A 188 28.11 -0.51 -0.79
C ALA A 188 27.82 -0.01 -2.22
N ALA A 189 26.57 0.29 -2.56
CA ALA A 189 26.16 0.88 -3.83
C ALA A 189 26.31 2.42 -3.89
N GLY A 190 26.88 3.04 -2.86
CA GLY A 190 27.12 4.48 -2.81
C GLY A 190 25.90 5.29 -2.35
N GLU A 191 25.03 4.68 -1.53
CA GLU A 191 23.89 5.36 -0.89
C GLU A 191 22.97 6.13 -1.86
N PRO A 192 22.55 5.53 -2.98
CA PRO A 192 21.69 6.22 -3.94
C PRO A 192 20.34 6.57 -3.30
N GLU A 193 19.83 7.75 -3.64
CA GLU A 193 18.50 8.20 -3.21
C GLU A 193 17.39 7.28 -3.73
N ALA A 194 16.33 7.09 -2.94
CA ALA A 194 15.15 6.31 -3.32
C ALA A 194 14.55 6.73 -4.69
N SER A 195 14.59 8.02 -5.03
CA SER A 195 14.11 8.61 -6.29
C SER A 195 14.76 8.02 -7.55
N ARG A 196 15.98 7.49 -7.41
CA ARG A 196 16.72 6.85 -8.50
C ARG A 196 16.18 5.46 -8.79
N TYR A 197 15.54 4.82 -7.82
CA TYR A 197 14.97 3.50 -7.99
C TYR A 197 13.59 3.56 -8.64
N GLY A 198 13.26 2.49 -9.34
CA GLY A 198 11.89 2.23 -9.75
C GLY A 198 11.58 0.76 -9.83
N VAL A 199 10.32 0.48 -10.13
CA VAL A 199 9.76 -0.87 -10.13
C VAL A 199 8.93 -1.06 -11.38
N THR A 200 9.09 -2.23 -12.00
CA THR A 200 8.25 -2.69 -13.11
C THR A 200 7.62 -4.02 -12.69
N VAL A 201 6.30 -4.11 -12.79
CA VAL A 201 5.48 -5.29 -12.47
C VAL A 201 4.79 -5.75 -13.74
N THR A 202 4.91 -7.03 -14.06
CA THR A 202 4.35 -7.67 -15.26
C THR A 202 3.71 -9.00 -14.88
N PRO A 203 2.91 -9.63 -15.76
CA PRO A 203 2.42 -10.99 -15.52
C PRO A 203 3.52 -12.03 -15.32
N ALA A 204 4.73 -11.78 -15.84
CA ALA A 204 5.87 -12.69 -15.72
C ALA A 204 6.67 -12.49 -14.42
N GLY A 205 6.40 -11.42 -13.66
CA GLY A 205 7.10 -11.09 -12.43
C GLY A 205 7.37 -9.60 -12.28
N GLN A 206 8.09 -9.28 -11.21
CA GLN A 206 8.47 -7.93 -10.81
C GLN A 206 9.99 -7.76 -10.84
N ARG A 207 10.46 -6.55 -11.12
CA ARG A 207 11.86 -6.14 -10.95
C ARG A 207 11.96 -4.75 -10.34
N ILE A 208 12.99 -4.55 -9.52
CA ILE A 208 13.44 -3.24 -9.08
C ILE A 208 14.68 -2.87 -9.90
N TRP A 209 14.79 -1.60 -10.25
CA TRP A 209 15.87 -1.08 -11.08
C TRP A 209 16.40 0.24 -10.54
N LEU A 210 17.64 0.59 -10.89
CA LEU A 210 18.31 1.83 -10.50
C LEU A 210 18.58 2.70 -11.73
N ASP A 211 18.15 3.95 -11.70
CA ASP A 211 18.18 4.96 -12.77
C ASP A 211 17.30 4.64 -13.99
N SER A 212 17.37 3.42 -14.54
CA SER A 212 16.65 2.96 -15.73
C SER A 212 16.14 1.52 -15.58
N PRO A 213 14.97 1.14 -16.16
CA PRO A 213 14.44 -0.23 -16.20
C PRO A 213 15.38 -1.33 -16.71
N ASP A 214 16.43 -0.95 -17.44
CA ASP A 214 17.46 -1.85 -17.96
C ASP A 214 18.51 -2.23 -16.90
N ASN A 215 18.68 -1.41 -15.86
CA ASN A 215 19.66 -1.61 -14.79
C ASN A 215 19.01 -2.27 -13.57
N ARG A 216 18.84 -3.59 -13.65
CA ARG A 216 18.15 -4.40 -12.63
C ARG A 216 19.00 -4.60 -11.38
N ILE A 217 18.37 -4.55 -10.22
CA ILE A 217 19.03 -4.80 -8.93
C ILE A 217 18.39 -5.95 -8.15
N LEU A 218 17.08 -6.19 -8.33
CA LEU A 218 16.28 -7.25 -7.70
C LEU A 218 15.17 -7.70 -8.63
#